data_AF-B9WRT7-F1
#
_entry.id   AF-B9WRT7-F1
#
_cell.length_a   1.000
_cell.length_b   1.000
_cell.length_c   1.000
_cell.angle_alpha   90.00
_cell.angle_beta   90.00
_cell.angle_gamma   90.00
#
_symmetry.space_group_name_H-M   'P 1'
#
loop_
_entity.id
_entity.type
_entity.pdbx_description
1 polymer ?
#
loop_
_entity_poly.entity_id
_entity_poly.type
_entity_poly.pdbx_seq_one_letter_code
_entity_poly.pdbx_strand_id
1 'polypeptide(L)'
;MIFALLLAPLMCTAQTIPADIYPLNMNFSVFRPTASLDVVYSMLSRYTTNKATPIAFIFDEKITSNPRTWMDPCYERFFETPDAYFTVFWKDVTTITMYCEVYVLSSVVASKIPPTFPANMLVRIEEFVPRCP
;
A
#
# COMPACT_ATOMS: atom_id res chain seq x y z
N MET A 1 -7.22 -43.81 -27.23
CA MET A 1 -6.07 -42.88 -27.28
C MET A 1 -6.37 -41.71 -26.36
N ILE A 2 -5.42 -41.40 -25.49
CA ILE A 2 -5.51 -40.42 -24.40
C ILE A 2 -5.50 -39.01 -25.00
N PHE A 3 -6.57 -38.25 -24.80
CA PHE A 3 -6.55 -36.79 -25.00
C PHE A 3 -6.02 -36.17 -23.70
N ALA A 4 -4.70 -36.04 -23.60
CA ALA A 4 -4.07 -35.17 -22.61
C ALA A 4 -4.35 -33.73 -23.04
N LEU A 5 -5.46 -33.16 -22.57
CA LEU A 5 -5.72 -31.74 -22.71
C LEU A 5 -4.65 -30.98 -21.93
N LEU A 6 -3.84 -30.24 -22.68
CA LEU A 6 -2.87 -29.25 -22.22
C LEU A 6 -3.56 -28.21 -21.33
N LEU A 7 -3.60 -28.44 -20.01
CA LEU A 7 -3.51 -27.32 -19.07
C LEU A 7 -2.03 -26.96 -19.01
N ALA A 8 -1.56 -26.17 -19.98
CA ALA A 8 -0.41 -25.34 -19.72
C ALA A 8 -0.89 -24.29 -18.70
N PRO A 9 -0.46 -24.34 -17.43
CA PRO A 9 -0.71 -23.22 -16.54
C PRO A 9 -0.05 -22.01 -17.23
N LEU A 10 -0.87 -21.00 -17.51
CA LEU A 10 -0.44 -19.62 -17.72
C LEU A 10 0.31 -19.20 -16.46
N MET A 11 1.52 -19.71 -16.29
CA MET A 11 2.54 -19.08 -15.48
C MET A 11 2.76 -17.76 -16.19
N CYS A 12 2.17 -16.70 -15.62
CA CYS A 12 2.40 -15.30 -15.97
C CYS A 12 3.93 -15.20 -16.12
N THR A 13 4.41 -15.29 -17.36
CA THR A 13 5.81 -15.12 -17.65
C THR A 13 6.09 -13.73 -17.15
N ALA A 14 7.06 -13.61 -16.25
CA ALA A 14 7.53 -12.33 -15.76
C ALA A 14 8.11 -11.56 -16.96
N GLN A 15 7.25 -11.01 -17.80
CA GLN A 15 7.59 -10.01 -18.78
C GLN A 15 8.05 -8.84 -17.94
N THR A 16 9.33 -8.50 -18.04
CA THR A 16 9.90 -7.29 -17.45
C THR A 16 9.17 -6.10 -18.05
N ILE A 17 8.18 -5.57 -17.31
CA ILE A 17 7.40 -4.41 -17.76
C ILE A 17 8.33 -3.18 -17.66
N PRO A 18 8.47 -2.36 -18.72
CA PRO A 18 9.11 -1.07 -18.60
C PRO A 18 8.35 -0.22 -17.58
N ALA A 19 9.05 0.31 -16.58
CA ALA A 19 8.50 1.04 -15.43
C ALA A 19 7.66 2.29 -15.77
N ASP A 20 7.42 2.60 -17.05
CA ASP A 20 6.82 3.83 -17.56
C ASP A 20 5.43 3.64 -18.21
N ILE A 21 4.90 2.41 -18.29
CA ILE A 21 3.62 2.16 -19.01
C ILE A 21 2.41 2.12 -18.07
N TYR A 22 2.59 1.76 -16.80
CA TYR A 22 1.48 1.63 -15.85
C TYR A 22 1.70 2.48 -14.59
N PRO A 23 0.72 3.31 -14.19
CA PRO A 23 0.74 3.98 -12.89
C PRO A 23 0.96 2.97 -11.74
N LEU A 24 1.88 3.27 -10.82
CA LEU A 24 2.25 2.34 -9.72
C LEU A 24 1.04 1.94 -8.86
N ASN A 25 0.08 2.85 -8.68
CA ASN A 25 -1.15 2.61 -7.91
C ASN A 25 -2.01 1.46 -8.45
N MET A 26 -1.84 1.03 -9.72
CA MET A 26 -2.58 -0.11 -10.25
C MET A 26 -2.23 -1.42 -9.56
N ASN A 27 -1.03 -1.55 -8.99
CA ASN A 27 -0.60 -2.72 -8.23
C ASN A 27 -1.09 -2.73 -6.78
N PHE A 28 -1.95 -1.78 -6.39
CA PHE A 28 -2.45 -1.66 -5.04
C PHE A 28 -3.97 -1.74 -5.02
N SER A 29 -4.51 -2.24 -3.92
CA SER A 29 -5.95 -2.30 -3.67
C SER A 29 -6.26 -1.81 -2.26
N VAL A 30 -7.39 -1.12 -2.10
CA VAL A 30 -7.82 -0.65 -0.78
C VAL A 30 -8.09 -1.83 0.13
N PHE A 31 -7.38 -1.87 1.26
CA PHE A 31 -7.53 -2.92 2.26
C PHE A 31 -8.79 -2.67 3.11
N ARG A 32 -9.68 -3.67 3.16
CA ARG A 32 -10.90 -3.68 4.00
C ARG A 32 -11.71 -2.37 3.98
N PRO A 33 -12.20 -1.92 2.81
CA PRO A 33 -12.92 -0.64 2.67
C PRO A 33 -14.21 -0.53 3.50
N THR A 34 -14.75 -1.66 4.00
CA THR A 34 -15.99 -1.73 4.78
C THR A 34 -15.78 -1.96 6.27
N ALA A 35 -14.54 -2.12 6.74
CA ALA A 35 -14.26 -2.32 8.16
C ALA A 35 -14.35 -1.01 8.94
N SER A 36 -14.71 -1.08 10.22
CA SER A 36 -14.74 0.11 11.08
C SER A 36 -13.34 0.65 11.34
N LEU A 37 -13.25 1.97 11.52
CA LEU A 37 -11.99 2.67 11.80
C LEU A 37 -11.25 2.04 12.99
N ASP A 38 -11.95 1.74 14.09
CA ASP A 38 -11.34 1.16 15.30
C ASP A 38 -10.72 -0.22 15.05
N VAL A 39 -11.37 -1.06 14.24
CA VAL A 39 -10.87 -2.40 13.91
C VAL A 39 -9.61 -2.29 13.07
N VAL A 40 -9.63 -1.43 12.06
CA VAL A 40 -8.51 -1.21 11.16
C VAL A 40 -7.33 -0.58 11.90
N TYR A 41 -7.59 0.44 12.71
CA TYR A 41 -6.59 1.13 13.50
C TYR A 41 -5.97 0.21 14.57
N SER A 42 -6.78 -0.60 15.26
CA SER A 42 -6.25 -1.61 16.18
C SER A 42 -5.45 -2.69 15.45
N MET A 43 -5.75 -3.00 14.19
CA MET A 43 -5.00 -3.97 13.39
C MET A 43 -3.62 -3.41 13.02
N LEU A 44 -3.53 -2.14 12.61
CA LEU A 44 -2.27 -1.46 12.30
C LEU A 44 -1.26 -1.54 13.46
N SER A 45 -1.74 -1.66 14.71
CA SER A 45 -0.84 -1.81 15.86
C SER A 45 0.02 -3.09 15.89
N ARG A 46 -0.25 -4.03 14.98
CA ARG A 46 0.56 -5.24 14.76
C ARG A 46 1.69 -5.03 13.75
N TYR A 47 1.75 -3.85 13.16
CA TYR A 47 2.69 -3.49 12.11
C TYR A 47 3.54 -2.32 12.59
N THR A 48 4.65 -2.08 11.91
CA THR A 48 5.57 -0.96 12.21
C THR A 48 6.11 -0.34 10.94
N THR A 49 6.58 0.89 11.02
CA THR A 49 7.25 1.59 9.93
C THR A 49 8.77 1.38 9.91
N ASN A 50 9.31 0.49 10.76
CA ASN A 50 10.75 0.29 10.95
C ASN A 50 11.51 1.60 11.24
N LYS A 51 10.86 2.56 11.92
CA LYS A 51 11.38 3.91 12.20
C LYS A 51 11.59 4.78 10.94
N ALA A 52 11.04 4.39 9.79
CA ALA A 52 11.01 5.25 8.62
C ALA A 52 10.16 6.49 8.91
N THR A 53 10.65 7.66 8.49
CA THR A 53 9.90 8.91 8.59
C THR A 53 8.74 8.92 7.59
N PRO A 54 7.55 9.41 7.98
CA PRO A 54 6.45 9.61 7.05
C PRO A 54 6.86 10.50 5.87
N ILE A 55 6.38 10.19 4.67
CA ILE A 55 6.57 11.05 3.51
C ILE A 55 5.40 12.04 3.48
N ALA A 56 5.70 13.33 3.52
CA ALA A 56 4.70 14.40 3.47
C ALA A 56 4.51 14.90 2.04
N PHE A 57 3.27 15.16 1.66
CA PHE A 57 2.91 15.77 0.38
C PHE A 57 1.66 16.64 0.54
N ILE A 58 1.46 17.54 -0.41
CA ILE A 58 0.23 18.34 -0.48
C ILE A 58 -0.88 17.45 -1.01
N PHE A 59 -2.01 17.42 -0.31
CA PHE A 59 -3.21 16.72 -0.77
C PHE A 59 -3.66 17.31 -2.10
N ASP A 60 -3.74 16.45 -3.10
CA ASP A 60 -4.45 16.72 -4.34
C ASP A 60 -5.64 15.75 -4.43
N GLU A 61 -6.85 16.30 -4.41
CA GLU A 61 -8.07 15.50 -4.58
C GLU A 61 -8.12 14.82 -5.96
N LYS A 62 -7.38 15.36 -6.94
CA LYS A 62 -7.26 14.75 -8.25
C LYS A 62 -6.26 13.60 -8.19
N ILE A 63 -6.76 12.38 -8.03
CA ILE A 63 -6.05 11.20 -8.54
C ILE A 63 -6.16 11.27 -10.06
N THR A 64 -5.30 12.05 -10.71
CA THR A 64 -5.25 12.04 -12.17
C THR A 64 -4.73 10.69 -12.63
N SER A 65 -5.34 10.09 -13.64
CA SER A 65 -4.83 8.91 -14.35
C SER A 65 -3.58 9.20 -15.21
N ASN A 66 -2.90 10.32 -14.96
CA ASN A 66 -1.60 10.66 -15.52
C ASN A 66 -0.54 9.85 -14.75
N PRO A 67 0.59 9.42 -15.36
CA PRO A 67 1.28 8.21 -14.93
C PRO A 67 1.89 8.31 -13.52
N ARG A 68 1.96 9.53 -12.96
CA ARG A 68 2.35 9.76 -11.58
C ARG A 68 1.26 10.42 -10.76
N THR A 69 1.01 9.86 -9.59
CA THR A 69 0.11 10.42 -8.58
C THR A 69 0.92 10.93 -7.39
N TRP A 70 0.33 11.77 -6.53
CA TRP A 70 0.95 12.18 -5.27
C TRP A 70 1.25 10.99 -4.32
N MET A 71 0.66 9.83 -4.58
CA MET A 71 0.88 8.59 -3.82
C MET A 71 2.16 7.85 -4.24
N ASP A 72 2.72 8.16 -5.42
CA ASP A 72 3.85 7.44 -6.01
C ASP A 72 5.07 7.32 -5.09
N PRO A 73 5.50 8.39 -4.38
CA PRO A 73 6.60 8.25 -3.42
C PRO A 73 6.34 7.19 -2.33
N CYS A 74 5.07 6.93 -1.99
CA CYS A 74 4.72 5.84 -1.07
C CYS A 74 4.93 4.47 -1.69
N TYR A 75 4.55 4.31 -2.96
CA TYR A 75 4.70 3.04 -3.67
C TYR A 75 6.16 2.74 -3.97
N GLU A 76 6.95 3.76 -4.34
CA GLU A 76 8.40 3.65 -4.47
C GLU A 76 9.01 3.17 -3.14
N ARG A 77 8.68 3.82 -2.02
CA ARG A 77 9.10 3.38 -0.69
C ARG A 77 8.66 1.96 -0.37
N PHE A 78 7.46 1.56 -0.80
CA PHE A 78 6.96 0.20 -0.59
C PHE A 78 7.87 -0.82 -1.27
N PHE A 79 8.23 -0.60 -2.53
CA PHE A 79 9.13 -1.48 -3.27
C PHE A 79 10.57 -1.47 -2.76
N GLU A 80 11.01 -0.37 -2.15
CA GLU A 80 12.33 -0.25 -1.50
C GLU A 80 12.37 -0.86 -0.08
N THR A 81 11.22 -1.11 0.54
CA THR A 81 11.13 -1.60 1.92
C THR A 81 11.02 -3.13 1.93
N PRO A 82 12.02 -3.86 2.48
CA PRO A 82 11.91 -5.30 2.64
C PRO A 82 10.70 -5.67 3.51
N ASP A 83 9.98 -6.73 3.11
CA ASP A 83 8.83 -7.26 3.82
C ASP A 83 7.69 -6.23 4.04
N ALA A 84 7.55 -5.26 3.13
CA ALA A 84 6.44 -4.32 3.12
C ALA A 84 5.08 -5.04 2.93
N TYR A 85 4.10 -4.66 3.75
CA TYR A 85 2.75 -5.22 3.73
C TYR A 85 1.70 -4.21 3.29
N PHE A 86 1.74 -3.00 3.86
CA PHE A 86 0.76 -1.97 3.55
C PHE A 86 1.42 -0.64 3.22
N THR A 87 0.77 0.13 2.34
CA THR A 87 0.88 1.58 2.32
C THR A 87 -0.27 2.17 3.12
N VAL A 88 0.02 3.12 3.99
CA VAL A 88 -0.97 3.76 4.84
C VAL A 88 -0.93 5.26 4.61
N PHE A 89 -2.08 5.85 4.36
CA PHE A 89 -2.24 7.25 4.03
C PHE A 89 -3.03 7.97 5.12
N TRP A 90 -2.45 9.07 5.57
CA TRP A 90 -2.96 9.92 6.63
C TRP A 90 -3.21 11.31 6.09
N LYS A 91 -4.26 11.98 6.56
CA LYS A 91 -4.54 13.38 6.25
C LYS A 91 -4.57 14.18 7.53
N ASP A 92 -3.79 15.25 7.56
CA ASP A 92 -3.86 16.24 8.62
C ASP A 92 -5.27 16.85 8.62
N VAL A 93 -5.92 16.86 9.78
CA VAL A 93 -7.29 17.35 9.91
C VAL A 93 -7.39 18.89 9.89
N THR A 94 -6.25 19.58 10.02
CA THR A 94 -6.13 21.04 10.11
C THR A 94 -5.48 21.66 8.88
N THR A 95 -4.75 20.88 8.08
CA THR A 95 -4.03 21.37 6.91
C THR A 95 -4.38 20.58 5.64
N ILE A 96 -3.85 21.02 4.50
CA ILE A 96 -3.91 20.25 3.25
C ILE A 96 -2.78 19.21 3.16
N THR A 97 -2.02 18.99 4.24
CA THR A 97 -0.92 18.04 4.22
C THR A 97 -1.44 16.62 4.42
N MET A 98 -0.92 15.72 3.60
CA MET A 98 -1.07 14.29 3.80
C MET A 98 0.29 13.67 4.05
N TYR A 99 0.23 12.51 4.71
CA TYR A 99 1.38 11.70 5.01
C TYR A 99 1.15 10.30 4.48
N CYS A 100 2.21 9.64 4.07
CA CYS A 100 2.17 8.21 3.81
C CYS A 100 3.30 7.50 4.53
N GLU A 101 3.01 6.25 4.88
CA GLU A 101 3.91 5.36 5.61
C GLU A 101 3.81 3.96 5.04
N VAL A 102 4.94 3.26 4.97
CA VAL A 102 4.99 1.86 4.61
C VAL A 102 5.09 1.04 5.88
N TYR A 103 4.20 0.06 6.03
CA TYR A 103 4.11 -0.79 7.19
C TYR A 103 4.61 -2.20 6.86
N VAL A 104 5.48 -2.72 7.72
CA VAL A 104 5.92 -4.12 7.75
C VAL A 104 5.29 -4.84 8.94
N LEU A 105 5.18 -6.16 8.89
CA LEU A 105 4.73 -6.94 10.04
C LEU A 105 5.72 -6.79 11.20
N SER A 106 5.23 -6.44 12.39
CA SER A 106 6.09 -6.35 13.57
C SER A 106 6.56 -7.75 14.00
N SER A 107 7.86 -7.93 14.20
CA SER A 107 8.41 -9.12 14.85
C SER A 107 8.15 -9.15 16.36
N VAL A 108 7.71 -8.02 16.94
CA VAL A 108 7.40 -7.90 18.36
C VAL A 108 5.98 -8.40 18.61
N VAL A 109 5.84 -9.71 18.76
CA VAL A 109 4.54 -10.41 18.95
C VAL A 109 3.72 -9.85 20.12
N ALA A 110 4.39 -9.38 21.18
CA ALA A 110 3.74 -9.01 22.43
C ALA A 110 3.36 -7.51 22.57
N SER A 111 3.92 -6.62 21.75
CA SER A 111 3.70 -5.17 21.91
C SER A 111 2.91 -4.62 20.73
N LYS A 112 1.71 -4.13 21.02
CA LYS A 112 0.98 -3.26 20.09
C LYS A 112 1.79 -1.96 19.95
N ILE A 113 2.31 -1.70 18.77
CA ILE A 113 2.98 -0.44 18.46
C ILE A 113 1.88 0.55 18.07
N PRO A 114 1.68 1.67 18.78
CA PRO A 114 0.70 2.64 18.34
C PRO A 114 1.09 3.19 16.96
N PRO A 115 0.14 3.34 16.02
CA PRO A 115 0.39 4.05 14.77
C PRO A 115 0.91 5.47 15.02
N THR A 116 1.68 6.00 14.07
CA THR A 116 2.33 7.33 14.17
C THR A 116 1.32 8.46 14.37
N PHE A 117 0.16 8.37 13.70
CA PHE A 117 -0.88 9.39 13.69
C PHE A 117 -2.16 8.88 14.36
N PRO A 118 -2.97 9.77 14.97
CA PRO A 118 -4.24 9.40 15.57
C PRO A 118 -5.24 8.86 14.54
N ALA A 119 -6.19 8.05 15.00
CA ALA A 119 -7.14 7.34 14.14
C ALA A 119 -7.97 8.27 13.23
N ASN A 120 -8.29 9.48 13.68
CA ASN A 120 -9.05 10.45 12.89
C ASN A 120 -8.28 11.00 11.67
N MET A 121 -6.97 10.77 11.59
CA MET A 121 -6.15 11.11 10.43
C MET A 121 -6.09 9.98 9.41
N LEU A 122 -6.51 8.75 9.75
CA LEU A 122 -6.44 7.61 8.83
C LEU A 122 -7.43 7.80 7.68
N VAL A 123 -6.91 7.89 6.45
CA VAL A 123 -7.74 8.02 5.25
C VAL A 123 -7.87 6.69 4.55
N ARG A 124 -6.77 5.96 4.41
CA ARG A 124 -6.71 4.78 3.56
C ARG A 124 -5.55 3.86 3.95
N ILE A 125 -5.78 2.57 3.76
CA ILE A 125 -4.73 1.55 3.73
C ILE A 125 -4.84 0.86 2.38
N GLU A 126 -3.71 0.63 1.73
CA GLU A 126 -3.66 -0.21 0.53
C GLU A 126 -2.67 -1.36 0.72
N GLU A 127 -3.01 -2.49 0.13
CA GLU A 127 -2.17 -3.68 0.06
C GLU A 127 -1.67 -3.88 -1.37
N PHE A 128 -0.44 -4.38 -1.49
CA PHE A 128 0.11 -4.74 -2.79
C PHE A 128 -0.59 -5.99 -3.32
N VAL A 129 -1.24 -5.84 -4.47
CA VAL A 129 -1.88 -6.91 -5.23
C VAL A 129 -1.22 -6.89 -6.61
N PRO A 130 -0.23 -7.77 -6.87
CA PRO A 130 0.43 -7.79 -8.17
C PRO A 130 -0.63 -8.10 -9.24
N ARG A 131 -0.81 -7.17 -10.19
CA ARG A 131 -1.68 -7.39 -11.35
C ARG A 131 -0.79 -7.81 -12.52
N CYS A 132 -1.16 -8.88 -13.22
CA CYS A 132 -0.57 -9.13 -14.54
C CYS A 132 -1.08 -8.04 -15.51
N PRO A 133 -0.22 -7.47 -16.37
CA PRO A 133 -0.63 -6.49 -17.38
C PRO A 133 -1.58 -7.10 -18.42
#